data_AF-A0A947P9Z1-F1
#
_entry.id   AF-A0A947P9Z1-F1
#
_cell.length_a   1.000
_cell.length_b   1.000
_cell.length_c   1.000
_cell.angle_alpha   90.00
_cell.angle_beta   90.00
_cell.angle_gamma   90.00
#
_symmetry.space_group_name_H-M   'P 1'
#
loop_
_entity.id
_entity.type
_entity.pdbx_description
1 polymer ?
#
loop_
_entity_poly.entity_id
_entity_poly.type
_entity_poly.pdbx_seq_one_letter_code
_entity_poly.pdbx_strand_id
1 'polypeptide(L)'
;MCWNKTTLVRMMKICLWFTGPLTVALLVGCDNSSGSGGMGTITTDGRPTTGVAYHSAGLGETPVAVAVYKLPDIDNNGRALTPLMFTSSMAIDADGMGEDGIGGAILDPQYGQDDTALHYTSTGKPLDARYVRYFVLPEGFNGQGSHPAVRLGDVAAVFYDGKLTCAIYGDVGAATDGLGTQLGEGSMALADALGIPNDPANGGAVNGVVYIVFPGSGPGDVLSSDQMNGIGRQLFVAAGGIAD
;
A
#
# COMPACT_ATOMS: atom_id res chain seq x y z
N MET A 1 -11.76 18.72 42.47
CA MET A 1 -13.15 18.61 41.99
C MET A 1 -13.15 17.77 40.74
N CYS A 2 -13.86 16.65 40.79
CA CYS A 2 -14.03 15.68 39.71
C CYS A 2 -14.54 16.35 38.43
N TRP A 3 -14.04 15.93 37.27
CA TRP A 3 -14.84 15.87 36.06
C TRP A 3 -14.88 14.42 35.56
N ASN A 4 -16.12 14.02 35.28
CA ASN A 4 -16.60 12.66 35.18
C ASN A 4 -16.52 12.14 33.74
N LYS A 5 -16.51 10.81 33.62
CA LYS A 5 -16.43 10.02 32.40
C LYS A 5 -17.47 10.44 31.35
N THR A 6 -17.04 10.68 30.12
CA THR A 6 -17.84 10.42 28.93
C THR A 6 -16.91 9.91 27.85
N THR A 7 -17.05 8.62 27.56
CA THR A 7 -16.40 7.87 26.49
C THR A 7 -16.72 8.54 25.16
N LEU A 8 -15.81 9.40 24.68
CA LEU A 8 -15.83 9.82 23.29
C LEU A 8 -14.96 8.82 22.53
N VAL A 9 -15.61 7.88 21.85
CA VAL A 9 -14.99 7.11 20.77
C VAL A 9 -14.58 8.16 19.73
N ARG A 10 -13.32 8.62 19.79
CA ARG A 10 -12.78 9.50 18.75
C ARG A 10 -12.62 8.62 17.51
N MET A 11 -13.56 8.76 16.59
CA MET A 11 -13.33 8.48 15.18
C MET A 11 -11.95 9.02 14.81
N MET A 12 -11.05 8.13 14.39
CA MET A 12 -9.74 8.47 13.89
C MET A 12 -9.92 9.13 12.53
N LYS A 13 -10.25 10.42 12.52
CA LYS A 13 -10.24 11.23 11.30
C LYS A 13 -8.78 11.46 10.93
N ILE A 14 -8.37 10.99 9.75
CA ILE A 14 -7.27 11.61 9.01
C ILE A 14 -7.66 13.08 8.85
N CYS A 15 -7.10 13.93 9.70
CA CYS A 15 -7.39 15.35 9.69
C CYS A 15 -6.35 16.00 8.76
N LEU A 16 -6.67 16.07 7.47
CA LEU A 16 -5.95 16.89 6.50
C LEU A 16 -6.17 18.37 6.88
N TRP A 17 -5.30 18.92 7.71
CA TRP A 17 -5.28 20.37 7.97
C TRP A 17 -4.53 21.06 6.82
N PHE A 18 -5.25 21.75 5.95
CA PHE A 18 -4.66 22.64 4.94
C PHE A 18 -4.32 23.98 5.59
N THR A 19 -3.08 24.14 6.08
CA THR A 19 -2.56 25.45 6.52
C THR A 19 -1.18 25.68 5.90
N GLY A 20 -1.12 26.05 4.62
CA GLY A 20 0.16 26.21 3.92
C GLY A 20 0.78 24.87 3.49
N PRO A 21 2.07 24.82 3.06
CA PRO A 21 2.63 23.68 2.33
C PRO A 21 2.31 22.35 3.04
N LEU A 22 1.64 21.50 2.27
CA LEU A 22 0.77 20.40 2.72
C LEU A 22 1.51 19.35 3.55
N THR A 23 1.37 19.45 4.86
CA THR A 23 1.79 18.42 5.81
C THR A 23 0.69 17.38 5.96
N VAL A 24 0.96 16.13 5.56
CA VAL A 24 0.02 15.01 5.77
C VAL A 24 0.38 14.30 7.08
N ALA A 25 -0.10 14.81 8.21
CA ALA A 25 0.08 14.10 9.47
C ALA A 25 -0.70 12.77 9.46
N LEU A 26 -0.01 11.66 9.15
CA LEU A 26 -0.54 10.33 9.32
C LEU A 26 -0.49 9.97 10.82
N LEU A 27 -1.62 10.09 11.51
CA LEU A 27 -1.76 9.54 12.85
C LEU A 27 -1.82 8.01 12.77
N VAL A 28 -0.72 7.35 13.12
CA VAL A 28 -0.76 5.94 13.52
C VAL A 28 -0.97 5.95 15.04
N GLY A 29 -2.19 5.67 15.47
CA GLY A 29 -2.53 5.61 16.89
C GLY A 29 -2.38 4.18 17.41
N CYS A 30 -1.56 4.00 18.44
CA CYS A 30 -1.42 2.75 19.18
C CYS A 30 -2.70 2.44 20.00
N ASP A 31 -3.15 1.19 20.00
CA ASP A 31 -4.27 0.72 20.81
C ASP A 31 -3.93 0.74 22.33
N ASN A 32 -4.74 1.49 23.09
CA ASN A 32 -5.16 1.37 24.50
C ASN A 32 -4.32 0.59 25.56
N SER A 33 -2.99 0.58 25.48
CA SER A 33 -2.14 -0.12 26.47
C SER A 33 -1.16 0.79 27.20
N SER A 34 -1.66 1.82 27.89
CA SER A 34 -0.93 2.59 28.95
C SER A 34 0.46 3.18 28.65
N GLY A 35 1.00 3.02 27.45
CA GLY A 35 2.22 3.66 26.97
C GLY A 35 1.89 5.02 26.37
N SER A 36 2.73 6.02 26.63
CA SER A 36 2.64 7.33 26.01
C SER A 36 2.80 7.20 24.48
N GLY A 37 1.68 7.14 23.76
CA GLY A 37 1.66 7.08 22.30
C GLY A 37 2.29 8.34 21.69
N GLY A 38 3.36 8.15 20.91
CA GLY A 38 3.95 9.23 20.12
C GLY A 38 3.06 9.56 18.93
N MET A 39 2.99 10.84 18.54
CA MET A 39 2.44 11.27 17.26
C MET A 39 3.55 11.32 16.21
N GLY A 40 3.44 10.52 15.14
CA GLY A 40 4.30 10.61 13.97
C GLY A 40 3.70 11.60 12.97
N THR A 41 4.54 12.32 12.23
CA THR A 41 4.09 13.21 11.16
C THR A 41 4.93 12.98 9.92
N ILE A 42 4.30 12.57 8.83
CA ILE A 42 4.95 12.40 7.53
C ILE A 42 4.66 13.64 6.69
N THR A 43 5.66 14.48 6.41
CA THR A 43 5.45 15.66 5.57
C THR A 43 5.62 15.31 4.10
N THR A 44 4.69 15.73 3.23
CA THR A 44 4.90 15.71 1.76
C THR A 44 5.49 17.05 1.32
N ASP A 45 6.08 17.14 0.13
CA ASP A 45 6.43 18.44 -0.47
C ASP A 45 5.20 19.26 -0.93
N GLY A 46 4.00 18.67 -0.78
CA GLY A 46 2.72 19.27 -1.08
C GLY A 46 2.39 19.38 -2.57
N ARG A 47 3.19 18.77 -3.45
CA ARG A 47 2.95 18.76 -4.89
C ARG A 47 2.83 17.32 -5.39
N PRO A 48 1.79 16.99 -6.16
CA PRO A 48 1.75 15.72 -6.87
C PRO A 48 2.97 15.57 -7.77
N THR A 49 3.51 14.37 -7.83
CA THR A 49 4.78 14.06 -8.51
C THR A 49 4.66 14.04 -10.03
N THR A 50 3.45 13.94 -10.58
CA THR A 50 3.22 13.77 -12.02
C THR A 50 1.99 14.54 -12.50
N GLY A 51 1.94 14.80 -13.81
CA GLY A 51 0.73 15.27 -14.50
C GLY A 51 -0.15 14.12 -15.02
N VAL A 52 0.09 12.88 -14.57
CA VAL A 52 -0.69 11.69 -14.95
C VAL A 52 -1.87 11.59 -13.99
N ALA A 53 -3.08 11.46 -14.55
CA ALA A 53 -4.29 11.28 -13.75
C ALA A 53 -4.46 9.79 -13.41
N TYR A 54 -4.13 9.41 -12.18
CA TYR A 54 -4.46 8.10 -11.65
C TYR A 54 -5.89 8.09 -11.11
N HIS A 55 -6.51 6.92 -11.10
CA HIS A 55 -7.81 6.69 -10.50
C HIS A 55 -7.74 5.56 -9.49
N SER A 56 -8.66 5.54 -8.53
CA SER A 56 -8.84 4.42 -7.62
C SER A 56 -9.25 3.16 -8.38
N ALA A 57 -8.75 2.00 -7.98
CA ALA A 57 -9.16 0.72 -8.54
C ALA A 57 -10.66 0.48 -8.37
N GLY A 58 -11.27 -0.18 -9.36
CA GLY A 58 -12.71 -0.36 -9.47
C GLY A 58 -13.28 -1.33 -8.43
N LEU A 59 -14.27 -0.88 -7.67
CA LEU A 59 -15.08 -1.68 -6.74
C LEU A 59 -16.58 -1.52 -7.00
N GLY A 60 -16.95 -1.41 -8.29
CA GLY A 60 -18.33 -1.11 -8.72
C GLY A 60 -18.75 0.36 -8.54
N GLU A 61 -17.84 1.22 -8.07
CA GLU A 61 -18.05 2.65 -7.85
C GLU A 61 -17.39 3.49 -8.95
N THR A 62 -17.82 4.74 -9.10
CA THR A 62 -17.15 5.68 -10.01
C THR A 62 -15.70 5.92 -9.55
N PRO A 63 -14.69 5.68 -10.41
CA PRO A 63 -13.30 5.90 -10.05
C PRO A 63 -13.06 7.34 -9.61
N VAL A 64 -12.30 7.51 -8.51
CA VAL A 64 -11.92 8.83 -8.00
C VAL A 64 -10.47 9.13 -8.36
N ALA A 65 -10.16 10.40 -8.66
CA ALA A 65 -8.79 10.81 -8.96
C ALA A 65 -7.86 10.60 -7.76
N VAL A 66 -6.71 9.98 -7.99
CA VAL A 66 -5.68 9.68 -6.98
C VAL A 66 -4.43 10.50 -7.29
N ALA A 67 -3.91 11.20 -6.29
CA ALA A 67 -2.65 11.92 -6.37
C ALA A 67 -1.52 11.12 -5.72
N VAL A 68 -0.37 11.08 -6.37
CA VAL A 68 0.88 10.51 -5.84
C VAL A 68 1.78 11.66 -5.39
N TYR A 69 2.28 11.59 -4.16
CA TYR A 69 3.12 12.60 -3.53
C TYR A 69 4.53 12.07 -3.29
N LYS A 70 5.52 12.95 -3.41
CA LYS A 70 6.91 12.66 -3.01
C LYS A 70 7.06 13.01 -1.52
N LEU A 71 7.65 12.08 -0.79
CA LEU A 71 8.12 12.33 0.58
C LEU A 71 9.59 12.79 0.56
N PRO A 72 10.06 13.46 1.63
CA PRO A 72 11.47 13.75 1.82
C PRO A 72 12.32 12.51 1.64
N ASP A 73 13.51 12.71 1.07
CA ASP A 73 14.44 11.61 0.88
C ASP A 73 14.88 11.05 2.25
N ILE A 74 14.96 9.72 2.35
CA ILE A 74 15.40 9.01 3.55
C ILE A 74 16.73 8.32 3.29
N ASP A 75 17.62 8.26 4.29
CA ASP A 75 18.83 7.46 4.21
C ASP A 75 18.56 6.02 4.63
N ASN A 76 18.84 5.07 3.75
CA ASN A 76 18.82 3.64 4.04
C ASN A 76 20.26 3.10 3.98
N ASN A 77 21.00 3.27 5.07
CA ASN A 77 22.39 2.83 5.22
C ASN A 77 23.32 3.41 4.13
N GLY A 78 23.27 4.73 3.94
CA GLY A 78 24.09 5.44 2.93
C GLY A 78 23.47 5.46 1.52
N ARG A 79 22.29 4.86 1.34
CA ARG A 79 21.50 4.96 0.10
C ARG A 79 20.30 5.87 0.32
N ALA A 80 20.30 7.01 -0.36
CA ALA A 80 19.12 7.87 -0.41
C ALA A 80 17.98 7.18 -1.18
N LEU A 81 16.81 7.07 -0.55
CA LEU A 81 15.56 6.64 -1.18
C LEU A 81 14.60 7.83 -1.22
N THR A 82 13.75 7.87 -2.25
CA THR A 82 12.68 8.86 -2.38
C THR A 82 11.34 8.14 -2.24
N PRO A 83 10.71 8.14 -1.05
CA PRO A 83 9.44 7.46 -0.88
C PRO A 83 8.30 8.17 -1.62
N LEU A 84 7.31 7.40 -2.05
CA LEU A 84 6.10 7.88 -2.70
C LEU A 84 4.89 7.54 -1.83
N MET A 85 3.93 8.46 -1.73
CA MET A 85 2.72 8.27 -0.95
C MET A 85 1.48 8.53 -1.80
N PHE A 86 0.48 7.66 -1.68
CA PHE A 86 -0.86 7.93 -2.20
C PHE A 86 -1.93 7.31 -1.30
N THR A 87 -3.16 7.78 -1.45
CA THR A 87 -4.34 7.22 -0.77
C THR A 87 -5.35 6.82 -1.83
N SER A 88 -5.82 5.58 -1.77
CA SER A 88 -6.72 5.02 -2.78
C SER A 88 -7.75 4.07 -2.16
N SER A 89 -8.52 3.41 -3.02
CA SER A 89 -9.18 2.15 -2.72
C SER A 89 -8.15 1.02 -2.52
N MET A 90 -8.66 -0.17 -2.18
CA MET A 90 -7.98 -1.45 -2.34
C MET A 90 -8.97 -2.43 -2.95
N ALA A 91 -8.94 -2.63 -4.26
CA ALA A 91 -9.53 -3.81 -4.88
C ALA A 91 -8.67 -5.04 -4.59
N ILE A 92 -9.29 -6.21 -4.58
CA ILE A 92 -8.60 -7.46 -4.28
C ILE A 92 -8.04 -8.01 -5.58
N ASP A 93 -6.73 -8.11 -5.64
CA ASP A 93 -6.05 -8.83 -6.70
C ASP A 93 -5.83 -10.28 -6.24
N ALA A 94 -6.30 -11.22 -7.04
CA ALA A 94 -6.22 -12.65 -6.76
C ALA A 94 -5.14 -13.35 -7.59
N ASP A 95 -4.36 -12.59 -8.37
CA ASP A 95 -3.42 -13.11 -9.35
C ASP A 95 -2.31 -14.00 -8.74
N GLY A 96 -1.85 -14.92 -9.58
CA GLY A 96 -0.83 -15.91 -9.26
C GLY A 96 -1.35 -17.32 -8.98
N MET A 97 -0.42 -18.27 -8.87
CA MET A 97 -0.72 -19.70 -8.80
C MET A 97 -0.13 -20.33 -7.55
N GLY A 98 -1.02 -20.81 -6.67
CA GLY A 98 -0.63 -21.57 -5.50
C GLY A 98 -0.02 -22.92 -5.82
N GLU A 99 0.80 -23.43 -4.90
CA GLU A 99 1.42 -24.75 -5.05
C GLU A 99 0.42 -25.91 -5.01
N ASP A 100 -0.78 -25.66 -4.47
CA ASP A 100 -1.91 -26.58 -4.43
C ASP A 100 -2.71 -26.65 -5.75
N GLY A 101 -2.32 -25.85 -6.76
CA GLY A 101 -3.00 -25.78 -8.05
C GLY A 101 -4.24 -24.89 -8.06
N ILE A 102 -4.48 -24.12 -6.99
CA ILE A 102 -5.53 -23.11 -6.94
C ILE A 102 -4.89 -21.76 -7.27
N GLY A 103 -5.16 -21.26 -8.47
CA GLY A 103 -4.65 -19.98 -8.96
C GLY A 103 -5.72 -18.90 -9.09
N GLY A 104 -5.30 -17.71 -9.49
CA GLY A 104 -6.14 -16.54 -9.64
C GLY A 104 -7.35 -16.77 -10.53
N ALA A 105 -7.22 -17.54 -11.64
CA ALA A 105 -8.36 -17.83 -12.52
C ALA A 105 -9.44 -18.70 -11.85
N ILE A 106 -9.11 -19.40 -10.76
CA ILE A 106 -10.07 -20.16 -9.94
C ILE A 106 -10.63 -19.27 -8.82
N LEU A 107 -9.78 -18.44 -8.20
CA LEU A 107 -10.14 -17.56 -7.08
C LEU A 107 -11.02 -16.38 -7.51
N ASP A 108 -10.74 -15.82 -8.68
CA ASP A 108 -11.52 -14.82 -9.37
C ASP A 108 -11.71 -15.23 -10.84
N PRO A 109 -12.79 -15.97 -11.16
CA PRO A 109 -13.05 -16.43 -12.52
C PRO A 109 -13.32 -15.31 -13.54
N GLN A 110 -13.52 -14.07 -13.10
CA GLN A 110 -13.84 -12.96 -13.99
C GLN A 110 -12.61 -12.17 -14.42
N TYR A 111 -11.68 -11.94 -13.48
CA TYR A 111 -10.52 -11.09 -13.72
C TYR A 111 -9.17 -11.74 -13.36
N GLY A 112 -9.18 -12.77 -12.52
CA GLY A 112 -7.97 -13.38 -12.00
C GLY A 112 -7.15 -14.12 -13.05
N GLN A 113 -5.84 -14.05 -12.89
CA GLN A 113 -4.82 -14.68 -13.72
C GLN A 113 -3.96 -15.62 -12.87
N ASP A 114 -3.47 -16.71 -13.47
CA ASP A 114 -2.60 -17.66 -12.74
C ASP A 114 -1.13 -17.22 -12.68
N ASP A 115 -0.82 -15.99 -13.08
CA ASP A 115 0.54 -15.45 -13.16
C ASP A 115 0.61 -14.07 -12.51
N THR A 116 1.81 -13.65 -12.10
CA THR A 116 2.08 -12.31 -11.53
C THR A 116 3.38 -11.74 -12.09
N ALA A 117 3.54 -10.42 -12.16
CA ALA A 117 4.77 -9.84 -12.70
C ALA A 117 6.04 -10.21 -11.89
N LEU A 118 5.97 -10.26 -10.55
CA LEU A 118 7.07 -10.74 -9.72
C LEU A 118 6.98 -12.26 -9.55
N HIS A 119 8.13 -12.91 -9.61
CA HIS A 119 8.27 -14.35 -9.42
C HIS A 119 9.35 -14.64 -8.37
N TYR A 120 9.23 -15.78 -7.69
CA TYR A 120 10.30 -16.32 -6.85
C TYR A 120 11.53 -16.60 -7.70
N THR A 121 12.67 -15.95 -7.41
CA THR A 121 13.89 -16.14 -8.21
C THR A 121 14.41 -17.58 -8.16
N SER A 122 14.15 -18.29 -7.06
CA SER A 122 14.60 -19.66 -6.83
C SER A 122 13.82 -20.71 -7.61
N THR A 123 12.54 -20.48 -7.89
CA THR A 123 11.64 -21.48 -8.48
C THR A 123 11.02 -21.03 -9.80
N GLY A 124 11.06 -19.72 -10.10
CA GLY A 124 10.36 -19.13 -11.24
C GLY A 124 8.85 -19.26 -11.14
N LYS A 125 8.29 -19.44 -9.93
CA LYS A 125 6.84 -19.48 -9.71
C LYS A 125 6.29 -18.07 -9.44
N PRO A 126 5.04 -17.79 -9.85
CA PRO A 126 4.37 -16.54 -9.49
C PRO A 126 4.06 -16.50 -7.99
N LEU A 127 3.49 -15.38 -7.54
CA LEU A 127 3.01 -15.24 -6.16
C LEU A 127 1.74 -16.08 -5.93
N ASP A 128 1.36 -16.23 -4.68
CA ASP A 128 0.04 -16.75 -4.29
C ASP A 128 -0.64 -15.67 -3.45
N ALA A 129 -1.69 -15.04 -4.00
CA ALA A 129 -2.40 -13.93 -3.37
C ALA A 129 -2.96 -14.26 -1.98
N ARG A 130 -3.17 -15.55 -1.65
CA ARG A 130 -3.67 -15.99 -0.34
C ARG A 130 -2.60 -15.92 0.75
N TYR A 131 -1.32 -15.94 0.39
CA TYR A 131 -0.21 -16.04 1.34
C TYR A 131 0.84 -14.95 1.22
N VAL A 132 1.01 -14.34 0.05
CA VAL A 132 1.99 -13.28 -0.18
C VAL A 132 1.29 -11.94 -0.14
N ARG A 133 1.73 -11.07 0.79
CA ARG A 133 1.26 -9.68 0.84
C ARG A 133 1.91 -8.88 -0.26
N TYR A 134 1.18 -8.65 -1.33
CA TYR A 134 1.62 -7.77 -2.39
C TYR A 134 0.58 -6.70 -2.73
N PHE A 135 1.05 -5.63 -3.36
CA PHE A 135 0.25 -4.57 -3.95
C PHE A 135 0.61 -4.40 -5.43
N VAL A 136 -0.32 -3.82 -6.17
CA VAL A 136 -0.22 -3.64 -7.61
C VAL A 136 0.02 -2.16 -7.94
N LEU A 137 0.86 -1.92 -8.93
CA LEU A 137 1.00 -0.61 -9.56
C LEU A 137 0.77 -0.78 -11.07
N PRO A 138 0.23 0.25 -11.73
CA PRO A 138 -0.15 0.13 -13.13
C PRO A 138 1.07 0.09 -14.05
N GLU A 139 0.89 -0.48 -15.23
CA GLU A 139 1.86 -0.37 -16.31
C GLU A 139 2.23 1.11 -16.56
N GLY A 140 3.53 1.38 -16.77
CA GLY A 140 4.04 2.75 -16.91
C GLY A 140 4.18 3.52 -15.59
N PHE A 141 3.93 2.88 -14.44
CA PHE A 141 4.32 3.46 -13.14
C PHE A 141 5.83 3.37 -12.92
N ASN A 142 6.46 2.24 -13.24
CA ASN A 142 7.89 1.98 -12.99
C ASN A 142 8.76 2.06 -14.27
N GLY A 143 10.06 1.80 -14.14
CA GLY A 143 10.96 1.63 -15.29
C GLY A 143 11.13 2.88 -16.17
N GLN A 144 10.69 2.84 -17.42
CA GLN A 144 10.71 4.00 -18.32
C GLN A 144 9.51 4.95 -18.12
N GLY A 145 8.65 4.65 -17.14
CA GLY A 145 7.43 5.37 -16.85
C GLY A 145 7.59 6.53 -15.87
N SER A 146 6.52 6.77 -15.10
CA SER A 146 6.34 7.96 -14.26
C SER A 146 7.25 8.00 -13.02
N HIS A 147 7.62 6.82 -12.51
CA HIS A 147 8.44 6.64 -11.30
C HIS A 147 9.56 5.62 -11.56
N PRO A 148 10.64 6.02 -12.26
CA PRO A 148 11.67 5.11 -12.76
C PRO A 148 12.49 4.40 -11.67
N ALA A 149 12.46 4.90 -10.44
CA ALA A 149 13.16 4.29 -9.31
C ALA A 149 12.42 3.06 -8.74
N VAL A 150 11.11 2.94 -8.98
CA VAL A 150 10.27 1.84 -8.50
C VAL A 150 10.61 0.56 -9.26
N ARG A 151 10.63 -0.59 -8.57
CA ARG A 151 10.97 -1.90 -9.12
C ARG A 151 10.15 -2.99 -8.44
N LEU A 152 9.82 -4.06 -9.17
CA LEU A 152 9.17 -5.24 -8.59
C LEU A 152 9.98 -5.73 -7.38
N GLY A 153 9.28 -6.13 -6.32
CA GLY A 153 9.85 -6.49 -5.02
C GLY A 153 10.12 -5.32 -4.07
N ASP A 154 9.97 -4.06 -4.51
CA ASP A 154 10.03 -2.91 -3.61
C ASP A 154 8.95 -3.01 -2.54
N VAL A 155 9.25 -2.52 -1.34
CA VAL A 155 8.38 -2.64 -0.18
C VAL A 155 7.54 -1.38 -0.04
N ALA A 156 6.29 -1.56 0.35
CA ALA A 156 5.44 -0.47 0.83
C ALA A 156 5.01 -0.73 2.28
N ALA A 157 4.94 0.36 3.05
CA ALA A 157 4.11 0.42 4.25
C ALA A 157 2.67 0.72 3.81
N VAL A 158 1.72 -0.10 4.24
CA VAL A 158 0.30 0.03 3.89
C VAL A 158 -0.51 0.18 5.17
N PHE A 159 -1.33 1.23 5.22
CA PHE A 159 -2.12 1.58 6.39
C PHE A 159 -3.60 1.68 6.05
N TYR A 160 -4.42 1.08 6.90
CA TYR A 160 -5.88 1.17 6.82
C TYR A 160 -6.49 1.00 8.21
N ASP A 161 -7.42 1.89 8.57
CA ASP A 161 -8.20 1.83 9.82
C ASP A 161 -7.38 1.51 11.09
N GLY A 162 -6.27 2.22 11.28
CA GLY A 162 -5.40 2.04 12.45
C GLY A 162 -4.39 0.89 12.35
N LYS A 163 -4.46 0.05 11.31
CA LYS A 163 -3.56 -1.08 11.12
C LYS A 163 -2.48 -0.75 10.10
N LEU A 164 -1.24 -1.05 10.47
CA LEU A 164 -0.06 -0.95 9.60
C LEU A 164 0.46 -2.36 9.32
N THR A 165 0.61 -2.69 8.04
CA THR A 165 1.38 -3.86 7.58
C THR A 165 2.30 -3.45 6.44
N CYS A 166 3.12 -4.37 5.95
CA CYS A 166 3.97 -4.16 4.80
C CYS A 166 3.69 -5.19 3.71
N ALA A 167 3.89 -4.77 2.46
CA ALA A 167 3.67 -5.57 1.27
C ALA A 167 4.75 -5.28 0.22
N ILE A 168 4.97 -6.20 -0.70
CA ILE A 168 5.87 -6.00 -1.85
C ILE A 168 5.10 -5.56 -3.09
N TYR A 169 5.75 -4.80 -3.96
CA TYR A 169 5.25 -4.53 -5.30
C TYR A 169 5.36 -5.82 -6.11
N GLY A 170 4.24 -6.55 -6.20
CA GLY A 170 4.22 -7.93 -6.68
C GLY A 170 3.68 -8.10 -8.09
N ASP A 171 2.83 -7.18 -8.54
CA ASP A 171 2.21 -7.30 -9.86
C ASP A 171 2.01 -5.98 -10.57
N VAL A 172 1.86 -6.03 -11.89
CA VAL A 172 1.63 -4.89 -12.77
C VAL A 172 0.19 -4.93 -13.29
N GLY A 173 -0.62 -3.99 -12.81
CA GLY A 173 -1.99 -3.82 -13.29
C GLY A 173 -2.02 -3.26 -14.71
N ALA A 174 -3.06 -3.59 -15.45
CA ALA A 174 -3.22 -3.08 -16.82
C ALA A 174 -3.20 -1.55 -16.87
N ALA A 175 -2.64 -0.97 -17.93
CA ALA A 175 -2.55 0.48 -18.09
C ALA A 175 -3.92 1.20 -18.05
N THR A 176 -4.99 0.49 -18.43
CA THR A 176 -6.39 0.94 -18.41
C THR A 176 -7.35 -0.23 -18.61
N ASP A 177 -8.49 -0.21 -17.95
CA ASP A 177 -9.66 -1.06 -18.18
C ASP A 177 -10.81 -0.29 -18.88
N GLY A 178 -10.51 0.90 -19.41
CA GLY A 178 -11.50 1.85 -19.94
C GLY A 178 -11.89 2.97 -18.98
N LEU A 179 -11.42 2.91 -17.72
CA LEU A 179 -11.69 3.92 -16.69
C LEU A 179 -10.45 4.75 -16.29
N GLY A 180 -9.29 4.47 -16.88
CA GLY A 180 -8.02 5.18 -16.64
C GLY A 180 -6.98 4.30 -15.95
N THR A 181 -5.82 4.89 -15.62
CA THR A 181 -4.71 4.20 -14.98
C THR A 181 -4.99 4.03 -13.48
N GLN A 182 -5.13 2.79 -13.01
CA GLN A 182 -5.64 2.50 -11.68
C GLN A 182 -4.54 2.34 -10.63
N LEU A 183 -4.85 2.74 -9.39
CA LEU A 183 -4.06 2.52 -8.19
C LEU A 183 -4.95 1.97 -7.09
N GLY A 184 -4.37 1.12 -6.25
CA GLY A 184 -5.07 0.58 -5.10
C GLY A 184 -5.66 -0.79 -5.37
N GLU A 185 -4.83 -1.73 -5.81
CA GLU A 185 -5.14 -3.15 -5.75
C GLU A 185 -4.13 -3.83 -4.81
N GLY A 186 -4.55 -4.94 -4.21
CA GLY A 186 -3.70 -5.72 -3.33
C GLY A 186 -4.20 -7.13 -3.13
N SER A 187 -3.25 -8.02 -2.84
CA SER A 187 -3.50 -9.43 -2.56
C SER A 187 -4.52 -9.68 -1.45
N MET A 188 -5.17 -10.84 -1.48
CA MET A 188 -6.04 -11.32 -0.41
C MET A 188 -5.32 -11.34 0.96
N ALA A 189 -4.04 -11.71 1.00
CA ALA A 189 -3.22 -11.73 2.20
C ALA A 189 -2.93 -10.34 2.77
N LEU A 190 -2.78 -9.33 1.91
CA LEU A 190 -2.63 -7.94 2.32
C LEU A 190 -3.94 -7.41 2.91
N ALA A 191 -5.07 -7.67 2.24
CA ALA A 191 -6.38 -7.27 2.72
C ALA A 191 -6.69 -7.90 4.09
N ASP A 192 -6.46 -9.20 4.26
CA ASP A 192 -6.64 -9.90 5.54
C ASP A 192 -5.80 -9.28 6.66
N ALA A 193 -4.52 -8.99 6.40
CA ALA A 193 -3.62 -8.36 7.36
C ALA A 193 -4.07 -6.95 7.78
N LEU A 194 -4.81 -6.24 6.92
CA LEU A 194 -5.42 -4.94 7.18
C LEU A 194 -6.85 -5.05 7.75
N GLY A 195 -7.42 -6.26 7.82
CA GLY A 195 -8.82 -6.48 8.18
C GLY A 195 -9.82 -5.93 7.15
N ILE A 196 -9.39 -5.82 5.90
CA ILE A 196 -10.25 -5.52 4.76
C ILE A 196 -10.86 -6.86 4.28
N PRO A 197 -12.16 -6.92 3.93
CA PRO A 197 -12.75 -8.13 3.33
C PRO A 197 -11.93 -8.57 2.12
N ASN A 198 -11.45 -9.81 2.10
CA ASN A 198 -10.46 -10.29 1.13
C ASN A 198 -11.05 -11.17 0.01
N ASP A 199 -12.37 -11.17 -0.15
CA ASP A 199 -13.06 -11.86 -1.24
C ASP A 199 -12.76 -11.14 -2.56
N PRO A 200 -12.21 -11.80 -3.60
CA PRO A 200 -11.88 -11.13 -4.86
C PRO A 200 -13.07 -10.46 -5.54
N ALA A 201 -14.26 -11.07 -5.46
CA ALA A 201 -15.44 -10.60 -6.17
C ALA A 201 -16.20 -9.49 -5.43
N ASN A 202 -16.18 -9.49 -4.09
CA ASN A 202 -17.04 -8.63 -3.27
C ASN A 202 -16.31 -7.89 -2.14
N GLY A 203 -15.02 -8.14 -1.99
CA GLY A 203 -14.20 -7.56 -0.94
C GLY A 203 -13.61 -6.21 -1.31
N GLY A 204 -12.55 -5.85 -0.61
CA GLY A 204 -11.81 -4.62 -0.80
C GLY A 204 -12.29 -3.46 0.07
N ALA A 205 -11.67 -2.31 -0.14
CA ALA A 205 -11.99 -1.05 0.53
C ALA A 205 -12.15 0.06 -0.51
N VAL A 206 -13.28 0.76 -0.50
CA VAL A 206 -13.58 1.80 -1.50
C VAL A 206 -12.69 3.04 -1.40
N ASN A 207 -12.07 3.30 -0.24
CA ASN A 207 -11.11 4.38 -0.03
C ASN A 207 -10.36 4.19 1.30
N GLY A 208 -9.43 5.12 1.59
CA GLY A 208 -8.82 5.26 2.90
C GLY A 208 -7.58 4.39 3.12
N VAL A 209 -7.18 3.61 2.11
CA VAL A 209 -5.94 2.83 2.16
C VAL A 209 -4.79 3.73 1.75
N VAL A 210 -3.81 3.87 2.65
CA VAL A 210 -2.60 4.67 2.43
C VAL A 210 -1.46 3.73 2.05
N TYR A 211 -0.81 4.02 0.93
CA TYR A 211 0.37 3.32 0.47
C TYR A 211 1.57 4.26 0.54
N ILE A 212 2.63 3.82 1.19
CA ILE A 212 3.94 4.50 1.18
C ILE A 212 4.93 3.52 0.58
N VAL A 213 5.21 3.71 -0.72
CA VAL A 213 6.14 2.89 -1.49
C VAL A 213 7.56 3.40 -1.24
N PHE A 214 8.51 2.48 -1.06
CA PHE A 214 9.93 2.78 -0.89
C PHE A 214 10.73 2.30 -2.11
N PRO A 215 10.86 3.13 -3.18
CA PRO A 215 11.56 2.75 -4.40
C PRO A 215 13.00 2.29 -4.12
N GLY A 216 13.35 1.13 -4.64
CA GLY A 216 14.66 0.53 -4.48
C GLY A 216 14.92 -0.17 -3.14
N SER A 217 13.90 -0.35 -2.30
CA SER A 217 14.05 -1.08 -1.03
C SER A 217 14.07 -2.60 -1.19
N GLY A 218 13.56 -3.11 -2.31
CA GLY A 218 13.39 -4.53 -2.56
C GLY A 218 14.65 -5.22 -3.11
N PRO A 219 14.86 -6.51 -2.83
CA PRO A 219 15.93 -7.29 -3.45
C PRO A 219 15.60 -7.74 -4.89
N GLY A 220 14.41 -7.45 -5.41
CA GLY A 220 13.91 -7.99 -6.68
C GLY A 220 13.50 -9.46 -6.59
N ASP A 221 13.20 -9.94 -5.38
CA ASP A 221 12.71 -11.29 -5.10
C ASP A 221 11.58 -11.21 -4.06
N VAL A 222 10.84 -12.31 -3.92
CA VAL A 222 9.74 -12.42 -2.96
C VAL A 222 10.27 -12.43 -1.54
N LEU A 223 9.66 -11.61 -0.69
CA LEU A 223 10.01 -11.49 0.73
C LEU A 223 9.01 -12.27 1.59
N SER A 224 9.45 -12.79 2.74
CA SER A 224 8.53 -13.26 3.78
C SER A 224 7.81 -12.08 4.44
N SER A 225 6.65 -12.33 5.06
CA SER A 225 5.93 -11.30 5.82
C SER A 225 6.80 -10.61 6.88
N ASP A 226 7.71 -11.34 7.52
CA ASP A 226 8.64 -10.78 8.52
C ASP A 226 9.70 -9.88 7.88
N GLN A 227 10.24 -10.27 6.72
CA GLN A 227 11.19 -9.45 5.98
C GLN A 227 10.54 -8.17 5.46
N MET A 228 9.32 -8.27 4.92
CA MET A 228 8.54 -7.10 4.49
C MET A 228 8.31 -6.14 5.66
N ASN A 229 7.86 -6.66 6.81
CA ASN A 229 7.64 -5.85 8.00
C ASN A 229 8.94 -5.23 8.54
N GLY A 230 10.03 -5.99 8.55
CA GLY A 230 11.34 -5.48 8.99
C GLY A 230 11.81 -4.30 8.14
N ILE A 231 11.82 -4.46 6.81
CA ILE A 231 12.24 -3.41 5.87
C ILE A 231 11.25 -2.25 5.90
N GLY A 232 9.97 -2.53 5.69
CA GLY A 232 8.94 -1.50 5.52
C GLY A 232 8.76 -0.66 6.78
N ARG A 233 8.76 -1.25 7.97
CA ARG A 233 8.63 -0.48 9.22
C ARG A 233 9.87 0.35 9.53
N GLN A 234 11.07 -0.17 9.24
CA GLN A 234 12.31 0.61 9.35
C GLN A 234 12.26 1.86 8.47
N LEU A 235 11.88 1.70 7.20
CA LEU A 235 11.80 2.81 6.24
C LEU A 235 10.65 3.77 6.55
N PHE A 236 9.53 3.25 7.05
CA PHE A 236 8.41 4.06 7.52
C PHE A 236 8.79 4.96 8.69
N VAL A 237 9.53 4.44 9.68
CA VAL A 237 10.07 5.26 10.78
C VAL A 237 11.09 6.27 10.27
N ALA A 238 11.98 5.87 9.34
CA ALA A 238 12.93 6.80 8.72
C ALA A 238 12.24 7.95 7.96
N ALA A 239 11.05 7.70 7.40
CA ALA A 239 10.20 8.71 6.76
C ALA A 239 9.40 9.59 7.75
N GLY A 240 9.58 9.42 9.06
CA GLY A 240 8.91 10.19 10.11
C GLY A 240 7.62 9.55 10.66
N GLY A 241 7.33 8.31 10.26
CA GLY A 241 6.24 7.51 10.83
C GLY A 241 6.54 6.98 12.23
N ILE A 242 5.51 6.51 12.93
CA ILE A 242 5.64 5.78 14.21
C ILE A 242 5.03 4.41 14.04
N ALA A 243 5.81 3.38 14.36
CA ALA A 243 5.44 1.99 14.19
C ALA A 243 5.60 1.27 15.54
N ASP A 244 4.47 0.87 16.15
CA ASP A 244 4.42 0.20 17.45
C ASP A 244 4.59 -1.32 17.35
#